data_AF-A0A2N6AWB8-F1
#
_entry.id   AF-A0A2N6AWB8-F1
#
_cell.length_a   1.000
_cell.length_b   1.000
_cell.length_c   1.000
_cell.angle_alpha   90.00
_cell.angle_beta   90.00
_cell.angle_gamma   90.00
#
_symmetry.space_group_name_H-M   'P 1'
#
loop_
_entity.id
_entity.type
_entity.pdbx_description
1 polymer ?
#
loop_
_entity_poly.entity_id
_entity_poly.type
_entity_poly.pdbx_seq_one_letter_code
_entity_poly.pdbx_strand_id
1 'polypeptide(L)'
;MKPKAEIGDAFLGPGDATLLSRSAYIEGLGYGVKSVTVFDRNPQHGLPTVQGAMLMFEPQHGRLAAVIDSRLITEFKTAADSVLGARLLARPGSKTLLIVGAGTVAASLMRAYGAAFPGLERILIWARRPEQAESLALDCKSGNIEVSAVADLPRAAATADIISTATMARDPVLKGAWVRPGTHIDLIGAYKADMR
;
A
#
# COMPACT_ATOMS: atom_id res chain seq x y z
N MET A 1 23.11 0.71 12.02
CA MET A 1 21.87 -0.07 11.77
C MET A 1 20.84 0.41 12.80
N LYS A 2 19.58 0.65 12.46
CA LYS A 2 18.58 1.06 13.47
C LYS A 2 18.35 -0.08 14.47
N PRO A 3 18.02 0.22 15.76
CA PRO A 3 17.69 -0.81 16.74
C PRO A 3 16.55 -1.71 16.24
N LYS A 4 16.59 -2.99 16.63
CA LYS A 4 15.53 -3.94 16.29
C LYS A 4 14.25 -3.55 17.03
N ALA A 5 13.12 -3.54 16.32
CA ALA A 5 11.82 -3.30 16.94
C ALA A 5 11.36 -4.54 17.73
N GLU A 6 10.85 -4.32 18.94
CA GLU A 6 9.99 -5.26 19.64
C GLU A 6 8.55 -5.04 19.16
N ILE A 7 7.83 -6.11 18.81
CA ILE A 7 6.50 -6.01 18.19
C ILE A 7 5.56 -7.01 18.87
N GLY A 8 4.35 -6.57 19.18
CA GLY A 8 3.28 -7.41 19.71
C GLY A 8 1.94 -7.12 19.01
N ASP A 9 1.16 -8.17 18.80
CA ASP A 9 -0.18 -8.08 18.19
C ASP A 9 -1.23 -8.62 19.16
N ALA A 10 -2.40 -7.97 19.18
CA ALA A 10 -3.58 -8.40 19.91
C ALA A 10 -4.79 -8.41 18.97
N PHE A 11 -5.56 -9.50 19.02
CA PHE A 11 -6.80 -9.69 18.27
C PHE A 11 -7.93 -9.94 19.26
N LEU A 12 -9.00 -9.15 19.18
CA LEU A 12 -10.17 -9.30 20.05
C LEU A 12 -11.45 -9.23 19.23
N GLY A 13 -12.45 -10.03 19.59
CA GLY A 13 -13.75 -10.06 18.93
C GLY A 13 -13.91 -11.16 17.85
N PRO A 14 -15.09 -11.27 17.24
CA PRO A 14 -15.39 -12.26 16.21
C PRO A 14 -14.66 -11.96 14.89
N GLY A 15 -14.57 -12.96 13.99
CA GLY A 15 -13.78 -12.88 12.76
C GLY A 15 -14.28 -11.90 11.69
N ASP A 16 -15.54 -11.48 11.75
CA ASP A 16 -16.15 -10.49 10.85
C ASP A 16 -16.27 -9.08 11.47
N ALA A 17 -15.87 -8.93 12.74
CA ALA A 17 -15.86 -7.69 13.50
C ALA A 17 -14.75 -7.73 14.57
N THR A 18 -13.50 -7.65 14.11
CA THR A 18 -12.30 -7.85 14.96
C THR A 18 -11.63 -6.51 15.28
N LEU A 19 -11.19 -6.33 16.52
CA LEU A 19 -10.17 -5.34 16.89
C LEU A 19 -8.79 -5.96 16.67
N LEU A 20 -7.96 -5.30 15.86
CA LEU A 20 -6.55 -5.59 15.68
C LEU A 20 -5.74 -4.45 16.27
N SER A 21 -4.93 -4.75 17.29
CA SER A 21 -3.96 -3.80 17.85
C SER A 21 -2.56 -4.32 17.62
N ARG A 22 -1.71 -3.52 16.98
CA ARG A 22 -0.27 -3.77 16.83
C ARG A 22 0.50 -2.73 17.61
N SER A 23 1.35 -3.19 18.53
CA SER A 23 2.25 -2.37 19.31
C SER A 23 3.69 -2.61 18.87
N ALA A 24 4.51 -1.56 18.92
CA ALA A 24 5.93 -1.66 18.71
C ALA A 24 6.70 -0.77 19.68
N TYR A 25 7.86 -1.24 20.12
CA TYR A 25 8.87 -0.44 20.81
C TYR A 25 10.16 -0.45 20.00
N ILE A 26 10.77 0.71 19.84
CA ILE A 26 12.10 0.86 19.24
C ILE A 26 12.94 1.72 20.18
N GLU A 27 14.08 1.19 20.60
CA GLU A 27 15.04 1.90 21.46
C GLU A 27 15.39 3.28 20.87
N GLY A 28 15.28 4.31 21.70
CA GLY A 28 15.51 5.70 21.32
C GLY A 28 14.41 6.37 20.47
N LEU A 29 13.43 5.60 19.95
CA LEU A 29 12.28 6.14 19.20
C LEU A 29 10.98 6.15 20.03
N GLY A 30 10.84 5.22 20.97
CA GLY A 30 9.70 5.13 21.86
C GLY A 30 8.71 4.03 21.45
N TYR A 31 7.43 4.25 21.76
CA TYR A 31 6.38 3.25 21.59
C TYR A 31 5.33 3.72 20.60
N GLY A 32 4.85 2.80 19.77
CA GLY A 32 3.72 3.02 18.87
C GLY A 32 2.66 1.96 19.06
N VAL A 33 1.40 2.34 19.07
CA VAL A 33 0.26 1.40 19.12
C VAL A 33 -0.74 1.79 18.05
N LYS A 34 -0.94 0.94 17.05
CA LYS A 34 -1.99 1.10 16.05
C LYS A 34 -3.12 0.13 16.35
N SER A 35 -4.27 0.68 16.74
CA SER A 35 -5.48 -0.09 17.00
C SER A 35 -6.53 0.24 15.95
N VAL A 36 -7.00 -0.78 15.25
CA VAL A 36 -8.04 -0.67 14.22
C VAL A 36 -9.11 -1.73 14.40
N THR A 37 -10.35 -1.39 14.09
CA THR A 37 -11.40 -2.38 13.91
C THR A 37 -11.51 -2.74 12.43
N VAL A 38 -11.77 -4.03 12.16
CA VAL A 38 -12.03 -4.59 10.83
C VAL A 38 -13.44 -5.18 10.85
N PHE A 39 -14.39 -4.46 10.26
CA PHE A 39 -15.81 -4.80 10.25
C PHE A 39 -16.25 -5.01 8.81
N ASP A 40 -16.39 -6.27 8.40
CA ASP A 40 -16.61 -6.65 7.00
C ASP A 40 -17.94 -6.10 6.44
N ARG A 41 -18.93 -5.84 7.30
CA ARG A 41 -20.27 -5.35 6.94
C ARG A 41 -20.43 -3.83 6.93
N ASN A 42 -19.43 -3.07 7.41
CA ASN A 42 -19.50 -1.60 7.45
C ASN A 42 -19.83 -0.92 6.11
N PRO A 43 -19.36 -1.42 4.94
CA PRO A 43 -19.72 -0.82 3.66
C PRO A 43 -21.22 -0.78 3.39
N GLN A 44 -22.01 -1.72 3.95
CA GLN A 44 -23.48 -1.73 3.82
C GLN A 44 -24.15 -0.56 4.56
N HIS A 45 -23.42 0.06 5.48
CA HIS A 45 -23.84 1.22 6.26
C HIS A 45 -23.12 2.51 5.84
N GLY A 46 -22.38 2.50 4.72
CA GLY A 46 -21.58 3.65 4.27
C GLY A 46 -20.36 3.95 5.15
N LEU A 47 -19.93 3.00 5.99
CA LEU A 47 -18.77 3.14 6.87
C LEU A 47 -17.52 2.43 6.33
N PRO A 48 -16.30 2.87 6.69
CA PRO A 48 -15.08 2.16 6.33
C PRO A 48 -15.01 0.76 6.95
N THR A 49 -14.54 -0.23 6.18
CA THR A 49 -14.23 -1.58 6.71
C THR A 49 -13.16 -1.54 7.78
N VAL A 50 -12.15 -0.67 7.62
CA VAL A 50 -11.05 -0.49 8.56
C VAL A 50 -11.04 0.94 9.07
N GLN A 51 -11.00 1.11 10.39
CA GLN A 51 -10.94 2.42 11.05
C GLN A 51 -10.25 2.31 12.40
N GLY A 52 -9.71 3.42 12.91
CA GLY A 52 -8.99 3.44 14.18
C GLY A 52 -7.92 4.52 14.22
N ALA A 53 -6.97 4.37 15.15
CA ALA A 53 -5.91 5.36 15.37
C ALA A 53 -4.56 4.72 15.69
N MET A 54 -3.50 5.50 15.51
CA MET A 54 -2.15 5.24 15.99
C MET A 54 -1.81 6.19 17.12
N LEU A 55 -1.42 5.63 18.25
CA LEU A 55 -0.89 6.33 19.42
C LEU A 55 0.64 6.28 19.38
N MET A 56 1.28 7.40 19.64
CA MET A 56 2.75 7.51 19.71
C MET A 56 3.16 8.00 21.09
N PHE A 57 4.08 7.30 21.73
CA PHE A 57 4.63 7.65 23.03
C PHE A 57 6.13 7.90 22.93
N GLU A 58 6.59 9.02 23.48
CA GLU A 58 8.00 9.39 23.43
C GLU A 58 8.86 8.51 24.38
N PRO A 59 10.14 8.26 24.04
CA PRO A 59 10.98 7.29 24.75
C PRO A 59 11.50 7.73 26.12
N GLN A 60 11.56 9.04 26.38
CA GLN A 60 12.24 9.62 27.55
C GLN A 60 11.38 9.54 28.82
N HIS A 61 10.06 9.79 28.71
CA HIS A 61 9.14 9.77 29.85
C HIS A 61 7.82 9.02 29.57
N GLY A 62 7.68 8.39 28.39
CA GLY A 62 6.48 7.63 28.02
C GLY A 62 5.25 8.50 27.76
N ARG A 63 5.39 9.80 27.54
CA ARG A 63 4.25 10.71 27.30
C ARG A 63 3.61 10.40 25.96
N LEU A 64 2.27 10.45 25.90
CA LEU A 64 1.53 10.44 24.64
C LEU A 64 1.88 11.70 23.83
N ALA A 65 2.60 11.51 22.74
CA ALA A 65 3.10 12.56 21.87
C ALA A 65 2.11 12.88 20.74
N ALA A 66 1.39 11.87 20.24
CA ALA A 66 0.41 12.07 19.17
C ALA A 66 -0.67 10.99 19.15
N VAL A 67 -1.85 11.38 18.65
CA VAL A 67 -2.91 10.50 18.18
C VAL A 67 -3.11 10.79 16.70
N ILE A 68 -2.92 9.78 15.86
CA ILE A 68 -2.91 9.92 14.40
C ILE A 68 -4.01 9.02 13.83
N ASP A 69 -4.81 9.54 12.90
CA ASP A 69 -5.80 8.74 12.21
C ASP A 69 -5.14 7.54 11.48
N SER A 70 -5.69 6.33 11.67
CA SER A 70 -5.09 5.10 11.13
C SER A 70 -5.09 5.04 9.61
N ARG A 71 -6.03 5.73 8.95
CA ARG A 71 -6.08 5.82 7.49
C ARG A 71 -4.83 6.54 6.98
N LEU A 72 -4.48 7.66 7.61
CA LEU A 72 -3.28 8.43 7.25
C LEU A 72 -2.02 7.56 7.37
N ILE A 73 -1.87 6.86 8.49
CA ILE A 73 -0.73 5.95 8.68
C ILE A 73 -0.71 4.88 7.59
N THR A 74 -1.84 4.25 7.30
CA THR A 74 -1.91 3.18 6.29
C THR A 74 -1.55 3.69 4.90
N GLU A 75 -2.01 4.88 4.52
CA GLU A 75 -1.72 5.49 3.23
C GLU A 75 -0.22 5.77 3.03
N PHE A 76 0.46 6.32 4.05
CA PHE A 76 1.89 6.65 3.96
C PHE A 76 2.80 5.44 4.15
N LYS A 77 2.58 4.64 5.20
CA LYS A 77 3.39 3.47 5.53
C LYS A 77 3.40 2.46 4.39
N THR A 78 2.23 2.15 3.82
CA THR A 78 2.12 1.13 2.77
C THR A 78 2.90 1.55 1.52
N ALA A 79 2.75 2.80 1.08
CA ALA A 79 3.50 3.32 -0.05
C ALA A 79 5.00 3.42 0.25
N ALA A 80 5.38 3.86 1.45
CA ALA A 80 6.78 4.00 1.85
C ALA A 80 7.52 2.66 1.87
N ASP A 81 6.93 1.61 2.44
CA ASP A 81 7.54 0.28 2.45
C ASP A 81 7.70 -0.30 1.05
N SER A 82 6.66 -0.14 0.22
CA SER A 82 6.68 -0.60 -1.19
C SER A 82 7.82 0.06 -1.96
N VAL A 83 7.90 1.40 -1.87
CA VAL A 83 8.94 2.18 -2.51
C VAL A 83 10.32 1.90 -1.94
N LEU A 84 10.46 1.65 -0.64
CA LEU A 84 11.74 1.24 -0.05
C LEU A 84 12.20 -0.11 -0.64
N GLY A 85 11.30 -1.09 -0.71
CA GLY A 85 11.57 -2.38 -1.36
C GLY A 85 12.00 -2.19 -2.81
N ALA A 86 11.27 -1.39 -3.57
CA ALA A 86 11.60 -1.09 -4.96
C ALA A 86 12.93 -0.35 -5.10
N ARG A 87 13.26 0.61 -4.24
CA ARG A 87 14.56 1.33 -4.29
C ARG A 87 15.75 0.40 -4.06
N LEU A 88 15.55 -0.70 -3.34
CA LEU A 88 16.59 -1.69 -3.06
C LEU A 88 16.67 -2.78 -4.13
N LEU A 89 15.55 -3.13 -4.76
CA LEU A 89 15.42 -4.35 -5.57
C LEU A 89 15.08 -4.09 -7.05
N ALA A 90 14.46 -2.95 -7.37
CA ALA A 90 14.16 -2.58 -8.74
C ALA A 90 15.40 -2.03 -9.45
N ARG A 91 15.39 -2.13 -10.79
CA ARG A 91 16.46 -1.56 -11.60
C ARG A 91 16.47 -0.04 -11.44
N PRO A 92 17.63 0.62 -11.25
CA PRO A 92 17.70 2.08 -11.11
C PRO A 92 17.13 2.85 -12.31
N GLY A 93 17.23 2.27 -13.51
CA GLY A 93 16.68 2.84 -14.75
C GLY A 93 15.24 2.44 -15.06
N SER A 94 14.43 2.14 -14.04
CA SER A 94 13.01 1.80 -14.24
C SER A 94 12.23 3.03 -14.71
N LYS A 95 11.45 2.87 -15.79
CA LYS A 95 10.71 3.93 -16.49
C LYS A 95 9.20 3.75 -16.46
N THR A 96 8.72 2.51 -16.35
CA THR A 96 7.28 2.20 -16.34
C THR A 96 6.87 1.51 -15.05
N LEU A 97 5.96 2.14 -14.32
CA LEU A 97 5.25 1.56 -13.17
C LEU A 97 3.87 1.11 -13.64
N LEU A 98 3.46 -0.11 -13.26
CA LEU A 98 2.09 -0.58 -13.35
C LEU A 98 1.52 -0.70 -11.94
N ILE A 99 0.38 -0.06 -11.69
CA ILE A 99 -0.41 -0.23 -10.48
C ILE A 99 -1.66 -1.06 -10.82
N VAL A 100 -1.79 -2.21 -10.17
CA VAL A 100 -2.93 -3.11 -10.28
C VAL A 100 -3.83 -2.90 -9.07
N GLY A 101 -4.93 -2.17 -9.27
CA GLY A 101 -5.86 -1.73 -8.25
C GLY A 101 -5.91 -0.21 -8.13
N ALA A 102 -7.13 0.35 -8.16
CA ALA A 102 -7.38 1.79 -8.02
C ALA A 102 -8.09 2.12 -6.68
N GLY A 103 -7.66 1.45 -5.61
CA GLY A 103 -8.21 1.60 -4.26
C GLY A 103 -7.50 2.68 -3.42
N THR A 104 -7.75 2.68 -2.11
CA THR A 104 -7.31 3.70 -1.15
C THR A 104 -5.82 4.06 -1.22
N VAL A 105 -4.94 3.10 -1.49
CA VAL A 105 -3.48 3.32 -1.50
C VAL A 105 -2.92 3.64 -2.90
N ALA A 106 -3.71 3.51 -3.96
CA ALA A 106 -3.19 3.65 -5.33
C ALA A 106 -2.61 5.06 -5.58
N ALA A 107 -3.31 6.10 -5.14
CA ALA A 107 -2.82 7.47 -5.26
C ALA A 107 -1.54 7.73 -4.44
N SER A 108 -1.38 7.11 -3.26
CA SER A 108 -0.17 7.27 -2.46
C SER A 108 1.02 6.53 -3.05
N LEU A 109 0.79 5.35 -3.66
CA LEU A 109 1.81 4.63 -4.43
C LEU A 109 2.30 5.47 -5.61
N MET A 110 1.39 6.04 -6.41
CA MET A 110 1.76 6.89 -7.56
C MET A 110 2.70 8.02 -7.14
N ARG A 111 2.33 8.77 -6.10
CA ARG A 111 3.14 9.88 -5.59
C ARG A 111 4.48 9.41 -5.04
N ALA A 112 4.49 8.33 -4.26
CA ALA A 112 5.70 7.83 -3.63
C ALA A 112 6.70 7.28 -4.66
N TYR A 113 6.23 6.51 -5.64
CA TYR A 113 7.06 5.99 -6.73
C TYR A 113 7.56 7.11 -7.64
N GLY A 114 6.70 8.06 -8.03
CA GLY A 114 7.10 9.21 -8.83
C GLY A 114 8.17 10.07 -8.15
N ALA A 115 8.12 10.21 -6.82
CA ALA A 115 9.14 10.92 -6.05
C ALA A 115 10.45 10.12 -5.89
N ALA A 116 10.37 8.79 -5.81
CA ALA A 116 11.52 7.94 -5.54
C ALA A 116 12.30 7.52 -6.80
N PHE A 117 11.64 7.53 -7.96
CA PHE A 117 12.22 7.15 -9.25
C PHE A 117 12.19 8.35 -10.20
N PRO A 118 13.21 9.22 -10.19
CA PRO A 118 13.22 10.43 -11.00
C PRO A 118 13.25 10.15 -12.52
N GLY A 119 13.64 8.93 -12.93
CA GLY A 119 13.58 8.47 -14.32
C GLY A 119 12.27 7.79 -14.71
N LEU A 120 11.26 7.77 -13.82
CA LEU A 120 9.96 7.21 -14.14
C LEU A 120 9.24 8.11 -15.16
N GLU A 121 8.88 7.53 -16.30
CA GLU A 121 8.27 8.23 -17.43
C GLU A 121 6.76 7.96 -17.51
N ARG A 122 6.34 6.76 -17.10
CA ARG A 122 4.94 6.32 -17.22
C ARG A 122 4.43 5.59 -15.98
N ILE A 123 3.18 5.89 -15.61
CA ILE A 123 2.38 5.13 -14.67
C ILE A 123 1.14 4.59 -15.40
N LEU A 124 1.03 3.26 -15.44
CA LEU A 124 -0.13 2.54 -15.94
C LEU A 124 -1.01 2.13 -14.76
N ILE A 125 -2.32 2.33 -14.88
CA ILE A 125 -3.27 1.95 -13.84
C ILE A 125 -4.25 0.95 -14.43
N TRP A 126 -4.33 -0.24 -13.83
CA TRP A 126 -5.36 -1.21 -14.15
C TRP A 126 -6.27 -1.43 -12.95
N ALA A 127 -7.56 -1.52 -13.18
CA ALA A 127 -8.51 -1.95 -12.16
C ALA A 127 -9.57 -2.85 -12.80
N ARG A 128 -10.13 -3.78 -12.01
CA ARG A 128 -11.25 -4.63 -12.44
C ARG A 128 -12.45 -3.82 -12.92
N ARG A 129 -12.61 -2.64 -12.34
CA ARG A 129 -13.60 -1.62 -12.65
C ARG A 129 -12.86 -0.48 -13.39
N PRO A 130 -12.88 -0.45 -14.74
CA PRO A 130 -12.08 0.49 -15.53
C PRO A 130 -12.31 1.95 -15.15
N GLU A 131 -13.54 2.29 -14.79
CA GLU A 131 -13.94 3.65 -14.42
C GLU A 131 -13.16 4.20 -13.21
N GLN A 132 -12.73 3.34 -12.28
CA GLN A 132 -11.87 3.77 -11.17
C GLN A 132 -10.44 4.03 -11.60
N ALA A 133 -9.90 3.24 -12.54
CA ALA A 133 -8.56 3.48 -13.06
C ALA A 133 -8.53 4.79 -13.86
N GLU A 134 -9.58 5.05 -14.66
CA GLU A 134 -9.76 6.29 -15.41
C GLU A 134 -9.88 7.50 -14.49
N SER A 135 -10.77 7.44 -13.47
CA SER A 135 -10.91 8.51 -12.48
C SER A 135 -9.58 8.80 -11.78
N LEU A 136 -8.87 7.76 -11.33
CA LEU A 136 -7.60 7.93 -10.64
C LEU A 136 -6.51 8.54 -11.54
N ALA A 137 -6.47 8.13 -12.82
CA ALA A 137 -5.54 8.68 -13.80
C ALA A 137 -5.79 10.17 -14.07
N LEU A 138 -7.06 10.59 -14.08
CA LEU A 138 -7.46 12.00 -14.23
C LEU A 138 -7.11 12.84 -12.99
N ASP A 139 -7.35 12.31 -11.80
CA ASP A 139 -7.18 13.03 -10.54
C ASP A 139 -5.71 13.22 -10.15
N CYS A 140 -4.85 12.27 -10.52
CA CYS A 140 -3.43 12.28 -10.15
C CYS A 140 -2.54 12.85 -11.27
N LYS A 141 -2.32 14.17 -11.25
CA LYS A 141 -1.24 14.78 -12.02
C LYS A 141 0.10 14.47 -11.34
N SER A 142 0.99 13.77 -12.02
CA SER A 142 2.31 13.39 -11.50
C SER A 142 3.46 14.14 -12.19
N GLY A 143 3.38 15.47 -12.22
CA GLY A 143 4.40 16.31 -12.86
C GLY A 143 4.58 15.95 -14.34
N ASN A 144 5.80 15.50 -14.70
CA ASN A 144 6.17 15.13 -16.07
C ASN A 144 5.89 13.65 -16.40
N ILE A 145 5.30 12.89 -15.49
CA ILE A 145 5.05 11.46 -15.67
C ILE A 145 3.70 11.27 -16.38
N GLU A 146 3.70 10.51 -17.47
CA GLU A 146 2.49 10.14 -18.20
C GLU A 146 1.68 9.15 -17.36
N VAL A 147 0.44 9.51 -16.99
CA VAL A 147 -0.46 8.63 -16.25
C VAL A 147 -1.61 8.20 -17.16
N SER A 148 -1.84 6.89 -17.29
CA SER A 148 -2.95 6.37 -18.08
C SER A 148 -3.59 5.14 -17.48
N ALA A 149 -4.91 5.05 -17.62
CA ALA A 149 -5.66 3.84 -17.36
C ALA A 149 -5.49 2.84 -18.53
N VAL A 150 -5.36 1.56 -18.21
CA VAL A 150 -5.21 0.48 -19.20
C VAL A 150 -6.24 -0.62 -18.97
N ALA A 151 -6.76 -1.20 -20.05
CA ALA A 151 -7.71 -2.30 -20.00
C ALA A 151 -7.03 -3.68 -20.06
N ASP A 152 -5.94 -3.79 -20.82
CA ASP A 152 -5.21 -5.05 -21.05
C ASP A 152 -4.09 -5.22 -20.00
N LEU A 153 -4.42 -5.89 -18.89
CA LEU A 153 -3.47 -6.19 -17.82
C LEU A 153 -2.27 -7.05 -18.28
N PRO A 154 -2.44 -8.15 -19.04
CA PRO A 154 -1.32 -8.92 -19.56
C PRO A 154 -0.32 -8.07 -20.35
N ARG A 155 -0.80 -7.22 -21.26
CA ARG A 155 0.07 -6.35 -22.07
C ARG A 155 0.76 -5.30 -21.23
N ALA A 156 0.08 -4.72 -20.24
CA ALA A 156 0.68 -3.76 -19.32
C ALA A 156 1.76 -4.40 -18.43
N ALA A 157 1.50 -5.61 -17.92
CA ALA A 157 2.47 -6.35 -17.10
C ALA A 157 3.74 -6.71 -17.90
N ALA A 158 3.60 -7.02 -19.19
CA ALA A 158 4.72 -7.34 -20.06
C ALA A 158 5.65 -6.15 -20.37
N THR A 159 5.18 -4.90 -20.20
CA THR A 159 5.96 -3.68 -20.47
C THR A 159 6.46 -2.97 -19.21
N ALA A 160 5.92 -3.33 -18.03
CA ALA A 160 6.27 -2.69 -16.77
C ALA A 160 7.70 -3.05 -16.32
N ASP A 161 8.42 -2.07 -15.74
CA ASP A 161 9.67 -2.29 -15.00
C ASP A 161 9.38 -2.60 -13.52
N ILE A 162 8.30 -2.00 -12.99
CA ILE A 162 7.81 -2.19 -11.62
C ILE A 162 6.32 -2.48 -11.67
N ILE A 163 5.83 -3.48 -10.93
CA ILE A 163 4.41 -3.81 -10.81
C ILE A 163 3.99 -3.82 -9.33
N SER A 164 3.14 -2.88 -8.96
CA SER A 164 2.53 -2.80 -7.63
C SER A 164 1.10 -3.30 -7.65
N THR A 165 0.80 -4.36 -6.90
CA THR A 165 -0.56 -4.89 -6.78
C THR A 165 -1.16 -4.51 -5.43
N ALA A 166 -2.25 -3.75 -5.48
CA ALA A 166 -2.99 -3.23 -4.32
C ALA A 166 -4.48 -3.55 -4.47
N THR A 167 -4.80 -4.83 -4.64
CA THR A 167 -6.18 -5.30 -4.80
C THR A 167 -6.66 -6.11 -3.59
N MET A 168 -7.97 -6.11 -3.34
CA MET A 168 -8.61 -6.97 -2.34
C MET A 168 -9.05 -8.31 -2.96
N ALA A 169 -8.35 -8.81 -3.98
CA ALA A 169 -8.68 -10.06 -4.62
C ALA A 169 -8.36 -11.27 -3.72
N ARG A 170 -9.14 -12.33 -3.87
CA ARG A 170 -8.87 -13.65 -3.28
C ARG A 170 -8.27 -14.63 -4.28
N ASP A 171 -8.34 -14.29 -5.57
CA ASP A 171 -7.79 -15.09 -6.65
C ASP A 171 -6.72 -14.31 -7.41
N PRO A 172 -5.67 -14.98 -7.93
CA PRO A 172 -4.54 -14.31 -8.55
C PRO A 172 -4.97 -13.42 -9.71
N VAL A 173 -4.64 -12.13 -9.60
CA VAL A 173 -4.94 -11.12 -10.62
C VAL A 173 -3.79 -10.98 -11.62
N LEU A 174 -2.54 -11.03 -11.14
CA LEU A 174 -1.32 -10.99 -11.96
C LEU A 174 -0.80 -12.41 -12.18
N LYS A 175 -0.59 -12.81 -13.44
CA LYS A 175 0.01 -14.12 -13.75
C LYS A 175 1.50 -13.96 -14.06
N GLY A 176 2.32 -14.84 -13.50
CA GLY A 176 3.77 -14.84 -13.71
C GLY A 176 4.18 -14.94 -15.19
N ALA A 177 3.39 -15.60 -16.03
CA ALA A 177 3.62 -15.70 -17.48
C ALA A 177 3.57 -14.35 -18.23
N TRP A 178 3.00 -13.31 -17.62
CA TRP A 178 2.95 -11.96 -18.21
C TRP A 178 4.15 -11.10 -17.81
N VAL A 179 4.91 -11.53 -16.80
CA VAL A 179 5.99 -10.76 -16.20
C VAL A 179 7.29 -11.07 -16.96
N ARG A 180 7.97 -10.02 -17.41
CA ARG A 180 9.28 -10.17 -18.06
C ARG A 180 10.42 -10.27 -17.04
N PRO A 181 11.56 -10.88 -17.40
CA PRO A 181 12.76 -10.87 -16.56
C PRO A 181 13.21 -9.45 -16.20
N GLY A 182 13.63 -9.26 -14.94
CA GLY A 182 14.11 -7.97 -14.44
C GLY A 182 13.02 -6.98 -13.99
N THR A 183 11.76 -7.41 -13.92
CA THR A 183 10.66 -6.64 -13.32
C THR A 183 10.65 -6.78 -11.80
N HIS A 184 10.56 -5.66 -11.09
CA HIS A 184 10.27 -5.67 -9.64
C HIS A 184 8.77 -5.78 -9.41
N ILE A 185 8.35 -6.55 -8.40
CA ILE A 185 6.95 -6.72 -8.06
C ILE A 185 6.77 -6.52 -6.55
N ASP A 186 5.83 -5.64 -6.18
CA ASP A 186 5.37 -5.42 -4.82
C ASP A 186 3.90 -5.86 -4.66
N LEU A 187 3.71 -6.94 -3.89
CA LEU A 187 2.41 -7.56 -3.63
C LEU A 187 1.87 -7.12 -2.27
N ILE A 188 1.10 -6.04 -2.23
CA ILE A 188 0.67 -5.38 -0.97
C ILE A 188 -0.83 -5.52 -0.66
N GLY A 189 -1.61 -6.16 -1.55
CA GLY A 189 -3.05 -6.30 -1.40
C GLY A 189 -3.51 -7.38 -0.41
N ALA A 190 -2.76 -8.47 -0.28
CA ALA A 190 -3.13 -9.60 0.57
C ALA A 190 -2.67 -9.41 2.02
N TYR A 191 -3.60 -9.49 2.97
CA TYR A 191 -3.32 -9.40 4.42
C TYR A 191 -3.96 -10.52 5.25
N LYS A 192 -4.79 -11.37 4.64
CA LYS A 192 -5.32 -12.61 5.22
C LYS A 192 -4.71 -13.81 4.48
N ALA A 193 -4.64 -14.96 5.14
CA ALA A 193 -4.03 -16.18 4.59
C ALA A 193 -4.77 -16.75 3.37
N ASP A 194 -6.04 -16.41 3.18
CA ASP A 194 -6.90 -16.82 2.06
C ASP A 194 -6.85 -15.86 0.86
N MET A 195 -6.02 -14.81 0.92
CA MET A 195 -5.86 -13.82 -0.16
C MET A 195 -4.55 -14.05 -0.93
N ARG A 196 -4.59 -13.84 -2.25
CA ARG A 196 -3.47 -14.04 -3.18
C ARG A 196 -3.67 -13.28 -4.49
#